data_AF-A0A832ZTM1-F1
#
_entry.id   AF-A0A832ZTM1-F1
#
_cell.length_a   1.000
_cell.length_b   1.000
_cell.length_c   1.000
_cell.angle_alpha   90.00
_cell.angle_beta   90.00
_cell.angle_gamma   90.00
#
_symmetry.space_group_name_H-M   'P 1'
#
loop_
_entity.id
_entity.type
_entity.pdbx_description
1 polymer ?
#
loop_
_entity_poly.entity_id
_entity_poly.type
_entity_poly.pdbx_seq_one_letter_code
_entity_poly.pdbx_strand_id
1 'polypeptide(L)' 'MCAALQLNTCSTDTWRRLREQLIGSFTHALKEDMLDYDIVDVLTAINSVPCIATSSSCSGRIAVLSAPSPGDK' A
#
# COMPACT_ATOMS: atom_id res chain seq x y z
N MET A 1 -16.25 12.75 -33.72
CA MET A 1 -16.05 11.42 -33.09
C MET A 1 -15.95 11.65 -31.60
N CYS A 2 -16.91 11.11 -30.83
CA CYS A 2 -17.01 11.31 -29.39
C CYS A 2 -16.01 10.37 -28.71
N ALA A 3 -14.98 10.90 -28.07
CA ALA A 3 -14.05 10.10 -27.28
C ALA A 3 -14.79 9.64 -26.01
N ALA A 4 -14.94 8.33 -25.86
CA ALA A 4 -15.46 7.73 -24.64
C ALA A 4 -14.53 8.13 -23.47
N LEU A 5 -15.01 9.01 -22.59
CA LEU A 5 -14.38 9.28 -21.30
C LEU A 5 -14.36 7.95 -20.52
N GLN A 6 -13.21 7.29 -20.50
CA GLN A 6 -12.97 6.21 -19.56
C GLN A 6 -13.17 6.79 -18.15
N LEU A 7 -14.18 6.29 -17.44
CA LEU A 7 -14.36 6.52 -16.01
C LEU A 7 -13.12 5.95 -15.30
N ASN A 8 -12.07 6.75 -15.15
CA ASN A 8 -10.95 6.36 -14.33
C ASN A 8 -11.38 6.54 -12.87
N THR A 9 -11.32 5.48 -12.07
CA THR A 9 -11.62 5.54 -10.63
C THR A 9 -10.70 6.54 -9.92
N CYS A 10 -9.57 6.86 -10.53
CA CYS A 10 -8.58 7.83 -10.06
C CYS A 10 -9.11 9.23 -9.82
N SER A 11 -10.00 9.74 -10.67
CA SER A 11 -10.49 11.11 -10.56
C SER A 11 -11.68 11.25 -9.60
N THR A 12 -12.13 10.16 -8.97
CA THR A 12 -13.25 10.22 -8.03
C THR A 12 -12.80 10.81 -6.69
N ASP A 13 -13.66 11.62 -6.06
CA ASP A 13 -13.37 12.17 -4.73
C ASP A 13 -13.17 11.09 -3.67
N THR A 14 -13.91 9.99 -3.79
CA THR A 14 -13.77 8.83 -2.90
C THR A 14 -12.38 8.23 -3.00
N TRP A 15 -11.87 8.02 -4.21
CA TRP A 15 -10.51 7.51 -4.40
C TRP A 15 -9.45 8.51 -3.93
N ARG A 16 -9.62 9.80 -4.25
CA ARG A 16 -8.69 10.86 -3.83
C ARG A 16 -8.51 10.86 -2.31
N ARG A 17 -9.61 10.83 -1.55
CA ARG A 17 -9.59 10.77 -0.08
C ARG A 17 -8.94 9.50 0.44
N LEU A 18 -9.27 8.34 -0.13
CA LEU A 18 -8.65 7.07 0.26
C LEU A 18 -7.14 7.08 0.00
N ARG A 19 -6.72 7.59 -1.17
CA ARG A 19 -5.31 7.71 -1.53
C ARG A 19 -4.57 8.64 -0.56
N GLU A 20 -5.13 9.80 -0.24
CA GLU A 20 -4.56 10.72 0.75
C GLU A 20 -4.38 10.05 2.11
N GLN A 21 -5.38 9.28 2.57
CA GLN A 21 -5.28 8.51 3.81
C GLN A 21 -4.16 7.46 3.77
N LEU A 22 -4.09 6.66 2.70
CA LEU A 22 -3.07 5.62 2.55
C LEU A 22 -1.64 6.19 2.48
N ILE A 23 -1.45 7.27 1.73
CA ILE A 23 -0.16 7.98 1.67
C ILE A 23 0.20 8.59 3.03
N GLY A 24 -0.79 9.12 3.76
CA GLY A 24 -0.61 9.59 5.13
C GLY A 24 -0.15 8.47 6.07
N SER A 25 -0.78 7.31 6.01
CA SER A 25 -0.39 6.12 6.78
C SER A 25 1.01 5.64 6.44
N PHE A 26 1.37 5.55 5.15
CA PHE A 26 2.73 5.21 4.72
C PHE A 26 3.76 6.22 5.26
N THR A 27 3.48 7.52 5.15
CA THR A 27 4.38 8.57 5.63
C THR A 27 4.57 8.52 7.14
N HIS A 28 3.52 8.23 7.90
CA HIS A 28 3.61 8.04 9.34
C HIS A 28 4.43 6.79 9.68
N ALA A 29 4.16 5.66 9.05
CA ALA A 29 4.90 4.41 9.27
C ALA A 29 6.40 4.54 8.93
N LEU A 30 6.73 5.30 7.89
CA LEU A 30 8.11 5.61 7.52
C LEU A 30 8.81 6.47 8.59
N LYS A 31 8.11 7.45 9.19
CA LYS A 31 8.67 8.32 10.25
C LYS A 31 8.88 7.58 11.57
N GLU A 32 7.95 6.69 11.91
CA GLU A 32 7.99 5.89 13.15
C GLU A 32 8.79 4.60 13.00
N ASP A 33 9.49 4.41 11.88
CA ASP A 33 10.41 3.29 11.68
C ASP A 33 9.71 1.90 11.73
N MET A 34 8.46 1.85 11.27
CA MET A 34 7.58 0.67 11.36
C MET A 34 7.55 -0.18 10.08
N LEU A 35 8.37 0.16 9.08
CA LEU A 35 8.36 -0.50 7.76
C LEU A 35 9.54 -1.47 7.63
N ASP A 36 9.33 -2.56 6.89
CA ASP A 36 10.41 -3.43 6.44
C ASP A 36 11.35 -2.61 5.52
N TYR A 37 12.57 -2.33 5.98
CA TYR A 37 13.48 -1.40 5.30
C TYR A 37 13.85 -1.80 3.87
N ASP A 38 13.93 -3.10 3.61
CA ASP A 38 14.34 -3.67 2.33
C ASP A 38 13.32 -3.42 1.19
N ILE A 39 12.10 -2.98 1.52
CA ILE A 39 11.07 -2.64 0.53
C ILE A 39 10.69 -1.16 0.50
N VAL A 40 11.26 -0.31 1.36
CA VAL A 40 10.89 1.12 1.44
C VAL A 40 11.05 1.82 0.08
N ASP A 41 12.13 1.55 -0.65
CA ASP A 41 12.38 2.17 -1.96
C ASP A 41 11.32 1.78 -2.99
N VAL A 42 10.91 0.51 -2.98
CA VAL A 42 9.87 -0.01 -3.88
C VAL A 42 8.51 0.59 -3.53
N LEU A 43 8.16 0.64 -2.24
CA LEU A 43 6.90 1.25 -1.79
C LEU A 43 6.85 2.74 -2.13
N THR A 44 7.97 3.44 -1.98
CA THR A 44 8.11 4.86 -2.36
C THR A 44 7.90 5.04 -3.87
N ALA A 45 8.53 4.18 -4.68
CA ALA A 45 8.37 4.21 -6.13
C ALA A 45 6.91 3.94 -6.54
N ILE A 46 6.25 2.94 -5.96
CA ILE A 46 4.84 2.64 -6.23
C ILE A 46 3.93 3.82 -5.85
N ASN A 47 4.13 4.40 -4.67
CA ASN A 47 3.34 5.54 -4.18
C ASN A 47 3.57 6.84 -4.99
N SER A 48 4.69 6.93 -5.72
CA SER A 48 4.97 8.05 -6.63
C SER A 48 4.10 8.02 -7.90
N VAL A 49 3.55 6.86 -8.26
CA VAL A 49 2.71 6.72 -9.45
C VAL A 49 1.34 7.35 -9.19
N PRO A 50 0.86 8.28 -10.06
CA PRO A 50 -0.48 8.82 -9.95
C PRO A 50 -1.52 7.70 -9.93
N CYS A 51 -2.58 7.88 -9.14
CA CYS A 51 -3.68 6.90 -9.04
C CYS A 51 -3.33 5.56 -8.39
N ILE A 52 -2.12 5.38 -7.84
CA ILE A 52 -1.73 4.20 -7.07
C ILE A 52 -1.41 4.62 -5.63
N ALA A 53 -1.69 3.74 -4.68
CA ALA A 53 -1.20 3.81 -3.32
C ALA A 53 -1.05 2.40 -2.73
N THR A 54 -0.03 2.22 -1.91
CA THR A 54 0.17 1.00 -1.12
C THR A 54 -0.67 1.05 0.15
N SER A 55 -1.12 -0.10 0.64
CA SER A 55 -1.75 -0.23 1.95
C SER A 55 -0.84 -1.00 2.91
N SER A 56 -1.17 -2.25 3.23
CA SER A 56 -0.27 -3.15 3.96
C SER A 56 0.72 -3.82 3.01
N SER A 57 1.94 -4.03 3.48
CA SER A 57 3.00 -4.69 2.71
C SER A 57 3.98 -5.37 3.67
N CYS A 58 4.69 -6.38 3.17
CA CYS A 58 5.77 -7.05 3.88
C CYS A 58 6.80 -7.56 2.87
N SER A 59 8.06 -7.68 3.30
CA SER A 59 9.15 -8.20 2.45
C SER A 59 9.36 -9.71 2.58
N GLY A 60 8.58 -10.36 3.44
CA GLY A 60 8.72 -11.77 3.77
C GLY A 60 9.57 -11.97 5.02
N ARG A 61 9.39 -13.11 5.69
CA ARG A 61 10.13 -13.44 6.91
C ARG A 61 10.24 -14.94 7.10
N ILE A 62 11.30 -15.36 7.78
CA ILE A 62 11.43 -16.71 8.33
C ILE A 62 11.01 -16.64 9.79
N ALA A 63 10.04 -17.46 10.20
CA ALA A 63 9.55 -17.51 11.57
C ALA A 63 9.50 -18.97 12.05
N VAL A 64 9.86 -19.18 13.32
CA VAL A 64 9.63 -20.45 14.03
C VAL A 64 8.44 -20.23 14.95
N LEU A 65 7.39 -21.02 14.75
CA LEU A 65 6.11 -20.88 15.44
C LEU A 65 5.70 -22.24 16.02
N SER A 66 5.00 -22.23 17.14
CA SER A 66 4.34 -23.41 17.72
C SER A 66 2.84 -23.18 17.68
N ALA A 67 2.10 -24.10 17.06
CA ALA A 67 0.65 -24.03 16.95
C ALA A 67 0.03 -25.44 17.13
N PRO A 68 -1.23 -25.55 17.58
CA PRO A 68 -1.88 -26.86 17.78
C PRO A 68 -1.99 -27.69 16.51
N SER A 69 -2.24 -27.05 15.36
CA SER A 69 -2.30 -27.71 14.05
C SER A 69 -1.85 -26.78 12.90
N PRO A 70 -1.42 -27.32 11.74
CA PRO A 70 -1.06 -26.49 10.59
C PRO A 70 -2.24 -25.66 10.08
N GLY A 71 -2.05 -24.35 9.96
CA GLY A 71 -3.08 -23.40 9.53
C GLY A 71 -3.73 -22.62 10.67
N ASP A 72 -3.52 -23.05 11.92
CA ASP A 72 -3.82 -22.23 13.10
C ASP A 72 -2.85 -21.04 13.12
N LYS A 73 -3.42 -19.83 13.07
CA LYS A 73 -2.69 -18.56 13.08
C LYS A 73 -2.63 -17.97 14.48
#